data_AF-A0A925ZCB3-F1
#
_entry.id   AF-A0A925ZCB3-F1
#
_cell.length_a   1.000
_cell.length_b   1.000
_cell.length_c   1.000
_cell.angle_alpha   90.00
_cell.angle_beta   90.00
_cell.angle_gamma   90.00
#
_symmetry.space_group_name_H-M   'P 1'
#
loop_
_entity.id
_entity.type
_entity.pdbx_description
1 polymer ?
#
loop_
_entity_poly.entity_id
_entity_poly.type
_entity_poly.pdbx_seq_one_letter_code
_entity_poly.pdbx_strand_id
1 'polypeptide(L)' 'MFTKEQIETAHNKVKSGADFPKYVKEIKNMGVKSHEVVLLDGTWIFKGADEQIV' A
#
# COMPACT_ATOMS: atom_id res chain seq x y z
N MET A 1 -5.69 11.38 -5.82
CA MET A 1 -4.45 10.85 -6.43
C MET A 1 -3.55 10.43 -5.29
N PHE A 2 -3.18 9.16 -5.24
CA PHE A 2 -2.26 8.61 -4.24
C PHE A 2 -0.91 8.44 -4.93
N THR A 3 0.14 9.04 -4.38
CA THR A 3 1.49 9.01 -4.96
C THR A 3 2.31 7.89 -4.36
N LYS A 4 3.27 7.36 -5.14
CA LYS A 4 4.22 6.33 -4.68
C LYS A 4 4.95 6.77 -3.39
N GLU A 5 5.32 8.04 -3.30
CA GLU A 5 5.93 8.63 -2.09
C GLU A 5 5.05 8.54 -0.83
N GLN A 6 3.72 8.68 -0.95
CA GLN A 6 2.81 8.55 0.19
C GLN A 6 2.72 7.09 0.65
N ILE A 7 2.67 6.16 -0.31
CA ILE A 7 2.68 4.73 -0.04
C ILE A 7 4.01 4.32 0.60
N GLU A 8 5.15 4.83 0.10
CA GLU A 8 6.48 4.60 0.68
C GLU A 8 6.61 5.19 2.08
N THR A 9 6.12 6.42 2.31
CA THR A 9 6.13 7.04 3.64
C THR A 9 5.33 6.22 4.65
N ALA A 10 4.14 5.77 4.25
CA ALA A 10 3.31 4.92 5.08
C ALA A 10 3.93 3.52 5.27
N HIS A 11 4.61 2.97 4.26
CA HIS A 11 5.31 1.69 4.35
C HIS A 11 6.55 1.78 5.26
N ASN A 12 7.26 2.90 5.24
CA ASN A 12 8.42 3.16 6.12
C ASN A 12 7.99 3.28 7.59
N LYS A 13 6.75 3.72 7.86
CA LYS A 13 6.16 3.66 9.20
C LYS A 13 5.85 2.23 9.64
N VAL A 14 5.62 1.29 8.73
CA VAL A 14 5.40 -0.13 9.05
C VAL A 14 6.74 -0.77 9.39
N LYS A 15 7.11 -0.73 10.66
CA LYS A 15 8.32 -1.38 11.17
C LYS A 15 8.12 -2.86 11.51
N SER A 16 6.86 -3.29 11.59
CA SER A 16 6.52 -4.67 11.96
C SER A 16 5.13 -5.03 11.44
N GLY A 17 4.88 -6.32 11.22
CA GLY A 17 3.59 -6.84 10.72
C GLY A 17 2.37 -6.43 11.57
N ALA A 18 2.58 -5.98 12.81
CA ALA A 18 1.53 -5.41 13.67
C ALA A 18 0.96 -4.08 13.15
N ASP A 19 1.74 -3.28 12.42
CA ASP A 19 1.32 -1.99 11.84
C ASP A 19 0.76 -2.14 10.43
N PHE A 20 0.88 -3.32 9.83
CA PHE A 20 0.36 -3.67 8.52
C PHE A 20 -1.16 -3.41 8.37
N PRO A 21 -2.04 -3.84 9.29
CA PRO A 21 -3.47 -3.52 9.20
C PRO A 21 -3.76 -2.00 9.31
N LYS A 22 -2.94 -1.24 10.05
CA LYS A 22 -3.04 0.23 10.10
C LYS A 22 -2.66 0.85 8.76
N TYR A 23 -1.54 0.41 8.19
CA TYR A 23 -1.06 0.86 6.89
C TYR A 23 -2.06 0.62 5.78
N VAL A 24 -2.63 -0.60 5.70
CA VAL A 24 -3.67 -0.94 4.72
C VAL A 24 -4.88 -0.01 4.84
N LYS A 25 -5.23 0.38 6.06
CA LYS A 25 -6.32 1.33 6.31
C LYS A 25 -5.95 2.76 5.88
N GLU A 26 -4.71 3.16 6.09
CA GLU A 26 -4.18 4.47 5.69
C GLU A 26 -4.18 4.62 4.16
N ILE A 27 -3.58 3.67 3.43
CA ILE A 27 -3.55 3.68 1.95
C ILE A 27 -4.95 3.60 1.35
N LYS A 28 -5.86 2.85 1.98
CA LYS A 28 -7.27 2.78 1.55
C LYS A 28 -7.96 4.13 1.69
N ASN A 29 -7.65 4.88 2.74
CA ASN A 29 -8.17 6.23 2.96
C ASN A 29 -7.56 7.25 1.98
N MET A 30 -6.33 7.02 1.51
CA MET A 30 -5.68 7.84 0.47
C MET A 30 -6.27 7.63 -0.94
N GLY A 31 -7.07 6.58 -1.14
CA GLY A 31 -7.75 6.28 -2.41
C GLY A 31 -7.26 5.01 -3.10
N VAL A 32 -6.37 4.23 -2.46
CA VAL A 32 -6.04 2.87 -2.94
C VAL A 32 -7.28 2.00 -2.78
N LYS A 33 -7.80 1.48 -3.90
CA LYS A 33 -9.01 0.65 -3.90
C LYS A 33 -8.70 -0.80 -3.56
N SER A 34 -7.55 -1.29 -3.99
CA SER A 34 -7.11 -2.66 -3.78
C SER A 34 -5.59 -2.69 -3.66
N HIS A 35 -5.07 -3.55 -2.81
CA HIS A 35 -3.67 -3.90 -2.85
C HIS A 35 -3.56 -5.43 -2.91
N GLU A 36 -2.64 -5.92 -3.71
CA GLU A 36 -2.29 -7.33 -3.81
C GLU A 36 -0.86 -7.50 -3.32
N VAL A 37 -0.63 -8.55 -2.53
CA VAL A 37 0.71 -8.96 -2.11
C VAL A 37 0.97 -10.32 -2.71
N VAL A 38 1.96 -10.40 -3.59
CA VAL A 38 2.41 -11.65 -4.18
C VAL A 38 3.42 -12.27 -3.21
N LEU A 39 2.94 -13.16 -2.34
CA LEU A 39 3.77 -13.86 -1.33
C LEU A 39 4.93 -14.67 -1.94
N LEU A 40 4.77 -15.11 -3.19
CA LEU A 40 5.78 -15.85 -3.94
C LEU A 40 7.03 -15.02 -4.29
N ASP A 41 6.86 -13.71 -4.48
CA ASP A 41 7.91 -12.82 -5.00
C ASP A 41 8.22 -11.67 -4.02
N GLY A 42 7.35 -11.46 -3.02
CA GLY A 42 7.40 -10.30 -2.13
C GLY A 42 6.97 -9.01 -2.81
N THR A 43 6.39 -9.08 -4.00
CA THR A 43 5.95 -7.91 -4.77
C THR A 43 4.60 -7.39 -4.27
N TRP A 44 4.53 -6.07 -4.09
CA TRP A 44 3.33 -5.36 -3.64
C TRP A 44 2.74 -4.56 -4.80
N ILE A 45 1.47 -4.80 -5.09
CA ILE A 45 0.76 -4.16 -6.19
C ILE A 45 -0.38 -3.35 -5.60
N PHE A 46 -0.31 -2.03 -5.70
CA PHE A 46 -1.34 -1.12 -5.24
C PHE A 46 -2.16 -0.64 -6.45
N LYS A 47 -3.47 -0.91 -6.43
CA LYS A 47 -4.43 -0.57 -7.49
C LYS A 47 -5.44 0.43 -6.93
N GLY A 48 -5.58 1.59 -7.56
CA GLY A 48 -6.64 2.53 -7.24
C GLY A 48 -7.71 2.63 -8.32
N ALA A 49 -8.39 3.76 -8.39
CA ALA A 49 -9.52 3.95 -9.29
C ALA A 49 -9.13 3.98 -10.78
N ASP A 50 -7.94 4.49 -11.09
CA ASP A 50 -7.42 4.62 -12.47
C ASP A 50 -5.89 4.42 -12.53
N GLU A 51 -5.23 4.21 -11.39
CA GLU A 51 -3.77 4.19 -11.26
C GLU A 51 -3.32 2.88 -10.60
N GLN A 52 -2.30 2.23 -11.17
CA GLN A 52 -1.64 1.05 -10.59
C GLN A 52 -0.18 1.40 -10.29
N ILE A 53 0.25 1.12 -9.07
CA ILE A 53 1.63 1.30 -8.60
C ILE A 53 2.16 -0.08 -8.20
N VAL A 54 3.29 -0.46 -8.78
CA VAL A 54 4.10 -1.64 -8.44
C VAL A 54 5.40 -1.17 -7.78
#